data_AF-A0AAQ3HED7-F1
#
_entry.id   AF-A0AAQ3HED7-F1
#
_cell.length_a   1.000
_cell.length_b   1.000
_cell.length_c   1.000
_cell.angle_alpha   90.00
_cell.angle_beta   90.00
_cell.angle_gamma   90.00
#
_symmetry.space_group_name_H-M   'P 1'
#
loop_
_entity.id
_entity.type
_entity.pdbx_description
1 polymer ?
#
loop_
_entity_poly.entity_id
_entity_poly.type
_entity_poly.pdbx_seq_one_letter_code
_entity_poly.pdbx_strand_id
1 'polypeptide(L)'
;MVLTELTKAGIKQEIAEDLSYRYYKNELTHKDIEYLKENFDIKLEKVENNLNNKLSKEIDSVKNGFKPSIKDLDSKISTVENNLNVKIDKVKNELNLILKHLIRELSKLKRALPSKFLILELN
;
A
#
# COMPACT_ATOMS: atom_id res chain seq x y z
N MET A 1 -5.91 -42.71 -38.76
CA MET A 1 -6.08 -41.69 -39.82
C MET A 1 -5.12 -41.96 -40.97
N VAL A 2 -3.82 -42.12 -40.73
CA VAL A 2 -2.83 -42.38 -41.80
C VAL A 2 -3.03 -43.74 -42.50
N LEU A 3 -3.15 -44.85 -41.76
CA LEU A 3 -3.42 -46.17 -42.35
C LEU A 3 -4.62 -46.17 -43.30
N THR A 4 -5.75 -45.60 -42.84
CA THR A 4 -7.00 -45.52 -43.62
C THR A 4 -6.81 -44.76 -44.94
N GLU A 5 -6.07 -43.66 -44.92
CA GLU A 5 -5.80 -42.87 -46.13
C GLU A 5 -4.83 -43.58 -47.08
N LEU A 6 -3.82 -44.28 -46.55
CA LEU A 6 -2.90 -45.10 -47.35
C LEU A 6 -3.63 -46.26 -48.05
N THR A 7 -4.55 -46.94 -47.34
CA THR A 7 -5.38 -48.01 -47.93
C THR A 7 -6.30 -47.48 -49.02
N LYS A 8 -6.95 -46.31 -48.80
CA LYS A 8 -7.79 -45.65 -49.83
C LYS A 8 -6.98 -45.23 -51.07
N ALA A 9 -5.72 -44.88 -50.91
CA ALA A 9 -4.81 -44.58 -52.02
C ALA A 9 -4.37 -45.83 -52.81
N GLY A 10 -4.86 -47.03 -52.45
CA GLY A 10 -4.55 -48.29 -53.13
C GLY A 10 -3.22 -48.91 -52.71
N ILE A 11 -2.61 -48.47 -51.61
CA ILE A 11 -1.37 -49.08 -51.09
C ILE A 11 -1.71 -50.44 -50.45
N LYS A 12 -0.88 -51.46 -50.73
CA LYS A 12 -1.02 -52.79 -50.13
C LYS A 12 -1.05 -52.69 -48.60
N GLN A 13 -1.93 -53.45 -47.98
CA GLN A 13 -2.21 -53.34 -46.55
C GLN A 13 -0.97 -53.48 -45.66
N GLU A 14 -0.11 -54.47 -45.90
CA GLU A 14 1.15 -54.64 -45.15
C GLU A 14 2.07 -53.41 -45.24
N ILE A 15 2.16 -52.80 -46.43
CA ILE A 15 2.98 -51.60 -46.66
C ILE A 15 2.34 -50.39 -45.98
N ALA A 16 1.01 -50.27 -46.04
CA ALA A 16 0.26 -49.20 -45.39
C ALA A 16 0.38 -49.27 -43.85
N GLU A 17 0.38 -50.47 -43.29
CA GLU A 17 0.57 -50.72 -41.85
C GLU A 17 1.99 -50.32 -41.40
N ASP A 18 3.04 -50.72 -42.13
CA ASP A 18 4.43 -50.33 -41.83
C ASP A 18 4.65 -48.81 -41.93
N LEU A 19 4.17 -48.18 -43.01
CA LEU A 19 4.27 -46.73 -43.21
C LEU A 19 3.52 -45.95 -42.13
N SER A 20 2.31 -46.39 -41.78
CA SER A 20 1.52 -45.78 -40.71
C SER A 20 2.23 -45.93 -39.37
N TYR A 21 2.82 -47.09 -39.07
CA TYR A 21 3.61 -47.30 -37.85
C TYR A 21 4.80 -46.34 -37.79
N ARG A 22 5.59 -46.23 -38.87
CA ARG A 22 6.73 -45.30 -38.95
C ARG A 22 6.31 -43.84 -38.83
N TYR A 23 5.17 -43.46 -39.42
CA TYR A 23 4.63 -42.11 -39.28
C TYR A 23 4.33 -41.77 -37.81
N TYR A 24 3.66 -42.67 -37.09
CA TYR A 24 3.33 -42.46 -35.67
C TYR A 24 4.54 -42.60 -34.73
N LYS A 25 5.58 -43.31 -35.16
CA LYS A 25 6.85 -43.47 -34.45
C LYS A 25 7.94 -42.53 -34.94
N ASN A 26 7.60 -41.53 -35.76
CA ASN A 26 8.59 -40.63 -36.33
C ASN A 26 9.19 -39.73 -35.25
N GLU A 27 10.42 -40.06 -34.84
CA GLU A 27 11.17 -39.31 -33.84
C GLU A 27 11.44 -37.86 -34.25
N LEU A 28 11.52 -37.58 -35.56
CA LEU A 28 11.75 -36.23 -36.06
C LEU A 28 10.59 -35.30 -35.69
N THR A 29 9.35 -35.77 -35.89
CA THR A 29 8.14 -35.02 -35.52
C THR A 29 8.05 -34.79 -34.02
N HIS A 30 8.46 -35.76 -33.19
CA HIS A 30 8.47 -35.57 -31.74
C HIS A 30 9.53 -34.56 -31.29
N LYS A 31 10.75 -34.63 -31.83
CA LYS A 31 11.82 -33.67 -31.53
C LYS A 31 11.45 -32.25 -31.95
N ASP A 32 10.78 -32.09 -33.10
CA ASP A 32 10.31 -30.78 -33.56
C ASP A 32 9.23 -30.21 -32.63
N ILE A 33 8.29 -31.04 -32.16
CA ILE A 33 7.25 -30.62 -31.19
C ILE A 33 7.87 -30.25 -29.84
N GLU A 34 8.84 -31.03 -29.36
CA GLU A 34 9.58 -30.77 -28.12
C GLU A 34 10.35 -29.44 -28.22
N TYR A 35 11.08 -29.23 -29.31
CA TYR A 35 11.78 -27.98 -29.59
C TYR A 35 10.84 -26.77 -29.63
N LEU A 36 9.66 -26.91 -30.24
CA LEU A 36 8.65 -25.85 -30.25
C LEU A 36 8.15 -25.57 -28.83
N LYS A 37 7.85 -26.62 -28.06
CA LYS A 37 7.38 -26.49 -26.66
C LYS A 37 8.42 -25.76 -25.81
N GLU A 38 9.68 -26.18 -25.83
CA GLU A 38 10.76 -25.52 -25.09
C GLU A 38 10.91 -24.05 -25.47
N ASN A 39 10.85 -23.73 -26.77
CA ASN A 39 10.90 -22.35 -27.23
C ASN A 39 9.70 -21.51 -26.77
N PHE A 40 8.51 -22.10 -26.75
CA PHE A 40 7.32 -21.44 -26.22
C PHE A 40 7.44 -21.19 -24.73
N ASP A 41 7.88 -22.18 -23.95
CA ASP A 41 8.07 -22.08 -22.50
C ASP A 41 9.09 -20.97 -22.17
N ILE A 42 10.23 -20.92 -22.86
CA ILE A 42 11.24 -19.87 -22.70
C ILE A 42 10.68 -18.48 -23.03
N LYS A 43 9.88 -18.36 -24.10
CA LYS A 43 9.25 -17.08 -24.47
C LYS A 43 8.22 -16.66 -23.44
N LEU A 44 7.45 -17.60 -22.91
CA LEU A 44 6.43 -17.35 -21.89
C LEU A 44 7.09 -16.84 -20.60
N GLU A 45 8.16 -17.49 -20.16
CA GLU A 45 8.94 -17.10 -18.98
C GLU A 45 9.51 -15.67 -19.15
N LYS A 46 10.03 -15.33 -20.33
CA LYS A 46 10.51 -13.96 -20.62
C LYS A 46 9.38 -12.93 -20.53
N VAL A 47 8.19 -13.25 -21.02
CA VAL A 47 7.03 -12.36 -20.94
C VAL A 47 6.61 -12.17 -19.48
N GLU A 48 6.51 -13.25 -18.71
CA GLU A 48 6.17 -13.23 -17.29
C GLU A 48 7.17 -12.38 -16.49
N ASN A 49 8.47 -12.62 -16.68
CA ASN A 49 9.52 -11.85 -16.02
C ASN A 49 9.47 -10.36 -16.36
N ASN A 50 9.21 -10.01 -17.63
CA ASN A 50 9.08 -8.62 -18.05
C ASN A 50 7.87 -7.94 -17.40
N LEU A 51 6.73 -8.63 -17.35
CA LEU A 51 5.52 -8.11 -16.70
C LEU A 51 5.74 -7.92 -15.20
N ASN A 52 6.30 -8.91 -14.51
CA ASN A 52 6.60 -8.84 -13.08
C ASN A 52 7.57 -7.69 -12.76
N ASN A 53 8.62 -7.53 -13.56
CA ASN A 53 9.58 -6.44 -13.40
C ASN A 53 8.93 -5.06 -13.62
N LYS A 54 8.06 -4.92 -14.62
CA LYS A 54 7.35 -3.68 -14.88
C LYS A 54 6.38 -3.34 -13.74
N LEU A 55 5.57 -4.31 -13.32
CA LEU A 55 4.63 -4.16 -12.20
C LEU A 55 5.36 -3.79 -10.90
N SER A 56 6.46 -4.46 -10.58
CA SER A 56 7.24 -4.14 -9.38
C SER A 56 7.76 -2.70 -9.41
N LYS A 57 8.31 -2.25 -10.54
CA LYS A 57 8.78 -0.87 -10.70
C LYS A 57 7.66 0.17 -10.57
N GLU A 58 6.50 -0.09 -11.16
CA GLU A 58 5.34 0.80 -11.05
C GLU A 58 4.83 0.86 -9.61
N ILE A 59 4.74 -0.27 -8.92
CA ILE A 59 4.34 -0.34 -7.50
C ILE A 59 5.33 0.45 -6.62
N ASP A 60 6.64 0.29 -6.84
CA ASP A 60 7.65 1.02 -6.08
C ASP A 60 7.61 2.52 -6.36
N SER A 61 7.36 2.91 -7.60
CA SER A 61 7.16 4.32 -7.96
C SER A 61 5.95 4.92 -7.25
N VAL A 62 4.82 4.21 -7.23
CA VAL A 62 3.61 4.65 -6.53
C VAL A 62 3.85 4.75 -5.02
N LYS A 63 4.46 3.74 -4.39
CA LYS A 63 4.80 3.75 -2.96
C LYS A 63 5.72 4.93 -2.61
N ASN A 64 6.74 5.17 -3.42
CA ASN A 64 7.69 6.24 -3.18
C ASN A 64 7.11 7.63 -3.48
N GLY A 65 6.13 7.72 -4.39
CA GLY A 65 5.45 8.97 -4.74
C GLY A 65 4.66 9.59 -3.58
N PHE A 66 4.08 8.78 -2.68
CA PHE A 66 3.30 9.29 -1.55
C PHE A 66 4.15 9.69 -0.33
N LYS A 67 5.37 9.17 -0.22
CA LYS A 67 6.24 9.39 0.95
C LYS A 67 6.57 10.88 1.21
N PRO A 68 6.87 11.71 0.19
CA PRO A 68 7.08 13.15 0.39
C PRO A 68 5.82 13.86 0.88
N SER A 69 4.65 13.54 0.32
CA SER A 69 3.38 14.15 0.71
C SER A 69 3.01 13.85 2.15
N ILE A 70 3.25 12.62 2.63
CA ILE A 70 3.04 12.26 4.04
C ILE A 70 3.96 13.09 4.95
N LYS A 71 5.24 13.20 4.61
CA LYS A 71 6.20 14.02 5.40
C LYS A 71 5.83 15.50 5.44
N ASP A 72 5.32 16.04 4.33
CA ASP A 72 4.84 17.43 4.27
C ASP A 72 3.60 17.63 5.16
N LEU A 73 2.66 16.67 5.14
CA LEU A 73 1.51 16.68 6.04
C LEU A 73 1.92 16.59 7.52
N ASP A 74 2.84 15.70 7.88
CA ASP A 74 3.36 15.59 9.25
C ASP A 74 3.96 16.93 9.72
N SER A 75 4.75 17.58 8.87
CA SER A 75 5.37 18.88 9.17
C SER A 75 4.32 19.99 9.36
N LYS A 76 3.27 19.99 8.54
CA LYS A 76 2.13 20.93 8.67
C LYS A 76 1.36 20.68 9.96
N ILE A 77 1.11 19.42 10.32
CA ILE A 77 0.44 19.05 11.58
C ILE A 77 1.25 19.53 12.77
N SER A 78 2.56 19.24 12.83
CA SER A 78 3.42 19.70 13.93
C SER A 78 3.46 21.22 14.05
N THR A 79 3.42 21.93 12.92
CA THR A 79 3.35 23.41 12.91
C THR A 79 2.04 23.91 13.52
N VAL A 80 0.91 23.31 13.14
CA VAL A 80 -0.41 23.65 13.69
C VAL A 80 -0.47 23.35 15.19
N GLU A 81 0.00 22.18 15.62
CA GLU A 81 0.06 21.79 17.03
C GLU A 81 0.87 22.78 17.87
N ASN A 82 2.07 23.15 17.40
CA ASN A 82 2.91 24.12 18.08
C ASN A 82 2.22 25.49 18.20
N ASN A 83 1.58 25.96 17.12
CA ASN A 83 0.85 27.22 17.13
C ASN A 83 -0.34 27.20 18.10
N LEU A 84 -1.06 26.08 18.19
CA LEU A 84 -2.15 25.90 19.14
C LEU A 84 -1.64 25.89 20.58
N ASN A 85 -0.56 25.17 20.86
CA ASN A 85 0.07 25.15 22.19
C ASN A 85 0.47 26.55 22.65
N VAL A 86 1.14 27.33 21.80
CA VAL A 86 1.51 28.73 22.10
C VAL A 86 0.28 29.59 22.41
N LYS A 87 -0.80 29.46 21.63
CA LYS A 87 -2.05 30.20 21.88
C LYS A 87 -2.71 29.79 23.20
N ILE A 88 -2.75 28.49 23.49
CA ILE A 88 -3.30 27.96 24.75
C ILE A 88 -2.50 28.49 25.94
N ASP A 89 -1.18 28.47 25.87
CA ASP A 89 -0.32 28.95 26.95
C ASP A 89 -0.48 30.45 27.17
N LYS A 90 -0.63 31.23 26.10
CA LYS A 90 -0.95 32.66 26.20
C LYS A 90 -2.28 32.88 26.94
N VAL A 91 -3.34 32.18 26.55
CA VAL A 91 -4.66 32.28 27.23
C VAL A 91 -4.58 31.86 28.69
N LYS A 92 -3.89 30.75 29.01
CA LYS A 92 -3.67 30.30 30.39
C LYS A 92 -2.96 31.36 31.23
N ASN A 93 -1.94 32.00 30.67
CA ASN A 93 -1.20 33.05 31.36
C ASN A 93 -2.06 34.28 31.62
N GLU A 94 -2.85 34.72 30.64
CA GLU A 94 -3.81 35.83 30.79
C GLU A 94 -4.86 35.53 31.88
N LEU A 95 -5.46 34.34 31.87
CA LEU A 95 -6.41 33.91 32.90
C LEU A 95 -5.78 33.86 34.29
N ASN A 96 -4.55 33.35 34.41
CA ASN A 96 -3.83 33.32 35.68
C ASN A 96 -3.55 34.73 36.23
N LEU A 97 -3.22 35.70 35.37
CA LEU A 97 -3.02 37.09 35.78
C LEU A 97 -4.33 37.72 36.27
N ILE A 98 -5.43 37.49 35.56
CA ILE A 98 -6.77 37.96 35.97
C ILE A 98 -7.14 37.36 37.33
N LEU A 99 -6.95 36.05 37.51
CA LEU A 99 -7.26 35.38 38.77
C LEU A 99 -6.44 35.95 39.95
N LYS A 100 -5.13 36.15 39.75
CA LYS A 100 -4.26 36.78 40.76
C LYS A 100 -4.73 38.20 41.11
N HIS A 101 -5.13 38.98 40.11
CA HIS A 101 -5.67 40.31 40.32
C HIS A 101 -6.96 40.28 41.16
N LEU A 102 -7.92 39.44 40.79
CA LEU A 102 -9.19 39.28 41.52
C LEU A 102 -8.97 38.85 42.98
N ILE A 103 -8.09 37.88 43.22
CA ILE A 103 -7.73 37.44 44.59
C ILE A 103 -7.17 38.60 45.41
N ARG A 104 -6.34 39.46 44.80
CA ARG A 104 -5.77 40.63 45.47
C ARG A 104 -6.85 41.65 45.83
N GLU A 105 -7.77 41.94 44.92
CA GLU A 105 -8.86 42.88 45.18
C GLU A 105 -9.84 42.35 46.25
N LEU A 106 -10.19 41.06 46.20
CA LEU A 106 -10.99 40.41 47.27
C LEU A 106 -10.29 40.50 48.63
N SER A 107 -8.97 40.30 48.66
CA SER A 107 -8.17 40.40 49.89
C SER A 107 -8.12 41.82 50.45
N LYS A 108 -8.18 42.85 49.60
CA LYS A 108 -8.32 44.25 50.05
C LYS A 108 -9.70 44.50 50.62
N LEU A 109 -10.76 44.06 49.92
CA LEU A 109 -12.14 44.21 50.36
C LEU A 109 -12.37 43.54 51.73
N LYS A 110 -11.85 42.32 51.90
CA LYS A 110 -11.92 41.59 53.19
C LYS A 110 -11.30 42.38 54.34
N ARG A 111 -10.18 43.08 54.10
CA ARG A 111 -9.51 43.92 55.11
C ARG A 111 -10.23 45.23 55.39
N ALA A 112 -10.96 45.76 54.42
CA ALA A 112 -11.72 47.00 54.55
C ALA A 112 -13.08 46.80 55.25
N LEU A 113 -13.55 45.55 55.39
CA LEU A 113 -14.79 45.24 56.11
C LEU A 113 -14.64 45.54 57.61
N PRO A 114 -15.52 46.37 58.19
CA PRO A 114 -15.50 46.64 59.63
C PRO A 114 -15.66 45.37 60.47
N SER A 115 -15.00 45.29 61.63
CA SER A 115 -14.99 44.14 62.53
C SER A 115 -16.38 43.62 62.89
N LYS A 116 -17.37 44.51 63.00
CA LYS A 116 -18.78 44.17 63.29
C LYS A 116 -19.47 43.32 62.23
N PHE A 117 -18.93 43.25 61.01
CA PHE A 117 -19.43 42.41 59.92
C PHE A 117 -18.60 41.13 59.72
N LEU A 118 -17.46 41.01 60.42
CA LEU A 118 -16.59 39.82 60.38
C LEU A 118 -17.04 38.74 61.38
N ILE A 119 -17.92 39.09 62.34
CA ILE A 119 -18.53 38.18 63.31
C ILE A 119 -19.89 37.71 62.76
N LEU A 120 -19.84 36.87 61.72
CA LEU A 120 -20.92 35.95 61.39
C LEU A 120 -20.31 34.54 61.42
N GLU A 121 -19.69 34.21 62.54
CA GLU A 121 -19.45 32.81 62.89
C GLU A 121 -20.80 32.21 63.31
N LEU A 122 -21.20 31.23 62.51
CA LEU A 122 -22.18 30.17 62.75
C LEU A 122 -22.73 30.09 64.19
N ASN A 123 -24.02 30.39 64.34
CA ASN A 123 -24.91 29.64 65.23
C ASN A 123 -25.82 28.77 64.37
#